data_AF-A0A966VRN1-F1
#
_entry.id   AF-A0A966VRN1-F1
#
_cell.length_a   1.000
_cell.length_b   1.000
_cell.length_c   1.000
_cell.angle_alpha   90.00
_cell.angle_beta   90.00
_cell.angle_gamma   90.00
#
_symmetry.space_group_name_H-M   'P 1'
#
loop_
_entity.id
_entity.type
_entity.pdbx_description
1 polymer ?
#
loop_
_entity_poly.entity_id
_entity_poly.type
_entity_poly.pdbx_seq_one_letter_code
_entity_poly.pdbx_strand_id
1 'polypeptide(L)'
;MIETSEKIDVYGPYKVADLSPMMLQWHEIKSSCPDALLLFRLGDFYEAFYDDAEILANACSVTLTKRQDVPMAGVPQHMLPTYLDRLIQKGIMVSIAEQIEDPKSAKGIVKRALTRVESPATYAGFVEQKVTRKNYFASICQLKTHFGLALIDLSTQNATVFELENQSSLLDILIQKQPRELLIESKFEERGSAILEEIQRNFSLRITRARSHYFQHDNAVRFLLDHFGILQLDGLGLNGKIATINATAALLSYLKDHQQNIEPIRVLQIETLT
;
A
#
# COMPACT_ATOMS: atom_id res chain seq x y z
N MET A 1 29.34 27.80 4.33
CA MET A 1 28.06 27.61 5.05
C MET A 1 27.12 26.96 4.07
N ILE A 2 26.81 25.69 4.29
CA ILE A 2 26.02 24.88 3.36
C ILE A 2 24.55 25.22 3.65
N GLU A 3 23.91 25.94 2.74
CA GLU A 3 22.45 26.07 2.70
C GLU A 3 21.86 24.70 2.37
N THR A 4 21.48 23.93 3.38
CA THR A 4 20.62 22.75 3.22
C THR A 4 19.19 23.23 3.00
N SER A 5 18.88 23.68 1.78
CA SER A 5 17.51 23.80 1.30
C SER A 5 17.04 22.41 0.87
N GLU A 6 16.73 21.54 1.84
CA GLU A 6 16.01 20.30 1.54
C GLU A 6 14.57 20.66 1.20
N LYS A 7 14.22 20.50 -0.08
CA LYS A 7 12.84 20.62 -0.55
C LYS A 7 12.01 19.50 0.09
N ILE A 8 10.97 19.88 0.81
CA ILE A 8 9.93 18.95 1.22
C ILE A 8 8.96 18.86 0.03
N ASP A 9 9.10 17.82 -0.78
CA ASP A 9 8.60 17.77 -2.16
C ASP A 9 7.35 16.89 -2.32
N VAL A 10 6.41 16.92 -1.35
CA VAL A 10 5.17 16.12 -1.47
C VAL A 10 3.99 16.92 -2.06
N TYR A 11 3.90 18.24 -1.81
CA TYR A 11 2.81 19.09 -2.34
C TYR A 11 3.26 20.48 -2.81
N GLY A 12 4.53 20.65 -3.20
CA GLY A 12 5.03 21.89 -3.83
C GLY A 12 6.19 22.56 -3.08
N PRO A 13 6.77 23.64 -3.65
CA PRO A 13 8.00 24.26 -3.14
C PRO A 13 7.71 25.18 -1.94
N TYR A 14 7.47 24.61 -0.76
CA TYR A 14 7.45 25.38 0.49
C TYR A 14 8.87 25.51 1.04
N LYS A 15 9.25 26.72 1.46
CA LYS A 15 10.49 26.89 2.24
C LYS A 15 10.22 26.36 3.66
N VAL A 16 11.08 25.47 4.13
CA VAL A 16 11.05 24.89 5.49
C VAL A 16 10.92 25.97 6.56
N ALA A 17 11.56 27.13 6.37
CA ALA A 17 11.54 28.26 7.31
C ALA A 17 10.15 28.92 7.47
N ASP A 18 9.26 28.76 6.49
CA ASP A 18 7.93 29.38 6.49
C ASP A 18 6.85 28.43 7.07
N LEU A 19 7.21 27.17 7.36
CA LEU A 19 6.29 26.16 7.88
C LEU A 19 6.25 26.20 9.41
N SER A 20 5.04 26.10 9.97
CA SER A 20 4.91 25.89 11.41
C SER A 20 5.53 24.55 11.82
N PRO A 21 6.00 24.39 13.07
CA PRO A 21 6.53 23.11 13.57
C PRO A 21 5.59 21.92 13.36
N MET A 22 4.27 22.17 13.37
CA MET A 22 3.25 21.16 13.10
C MET A 22 3.24 20.72 11.64
N MET A 23 3.31 21.68 10.72
CA MET A 23 3.37 21.37 9.29
C MET A 23 4.69 20.69 8.92
N LEU A 24 5.79 21.03 9.57
CA LEU A 24 7.06 20.31 9.39
C LEU A 24 6.92 18.83 9.74
N GLN A 25 6.35 18.51 10.91
CA GLN A 25 6.11 17.13 11.31
C GLN A 25 5.10 16.42 10.39
N TRP A 26 4.06 17.12 9.94
CA TRP A 26 3.10 16.56 8.98
C TRP A 26 3.78 16.15 7.68
N HIS A 27 4.60 17.05 7.12
CA HIS A 27 5.34 16.84 5.88
C HIS A 27 6.35 15.70 5.98
N GLU A 28 7.09 15.64 7.09
CA GLU A 28 8.01 14.54 7.39
C GLU A 28 7.28 13.19 7.38
N ILE A 29 6.15 13.09 8.07
CA ILE A 29 5.36 11.86 8.11
C ILE A 29 4.76 11.55 6.75
N LYS A 30 4.20 12.54 6.04
CA LYS A 30 3.62 12.34 4.71
C LYS A 30 4.66 11.83 3.71
N SER A 31 5.91 12.28 3.80
CA SER A 31 6.99 11.84 2.91
C SER A 31 7.32 10.34 3.03
N SER A 32 6.98 9.71 4.17
CA SER A 32 7.17 8.27 4.35
C SER A 32 6.18 7.41 3.55
N CYS A 33 4.99 7.96 3.23
CA CYS A 33 3.96 7.28 2.46
C CYS A 33 3.22 8.28 1.56
N PRO A 34 3.86 8.80 0.50
CA PRO A 34 3.32 9.90 -0.30
C PRO A 34 2.01 9.54 -1.02
N ASP A 35 1.86 8.28 -1.40
CA ASP A 35 0.68 7.75 -2.14
C ASP A 35 -0.55 7.52 -1.26
N ALA A 36 -0.42 7.62 0.07
CA ALA A 36 -1.52 7.39 1.01
C ALA A 36 -2.02 8.71 1.59
N LEU A 37 -3.34 8.87 1.65
CA LEU A 37 -3.98 10.00 2.34
C LEU A 37 -3.57 10.00 3.81
N LEU A 38 -2.93 11.07 4.29
CA LEU A 38 -2.48 11.15 5.67
C LEU A 38 -3.57 11.74 6.58
N LEU A 39 -4.11 10.90 7.46
CA LEU A 39 -4.95 11.31 8.58
C LEU A 39 -4.06 11.58 9.80
N PHE A 40 -3.86 12.87 10.10
CA PHE A 40 -2.95 13.35 11.13
C PHE A 40 -3.71 13.75 12.39
N ARG A 41 -3.42 13.10 13.53
CA ARG A 41 -4.18 13.33 14.77
C ARG A 41 -3.92 14.69 15.39
N LEU A 42 -4.95 15.52 15.50
CA LEU A 42 -4.93 16.82 16.14
C LEU A 42 -6.05 16.91 17.17
N GLY A 43 -5.70 16.60 18.43
CA GLY A 43 -6.67 16.54 19.52
C GLY A 43 -7.71 15.44 19.25
N ASP A 44 -8.99 15.84 19.24
CA ASP A 44 -10.13 14.93 19.04
C ASP A 44 -10.50 14.73 17.56
N PHE A 45 -9.63 15.15 16.63
CA PHE A 45 -9.83 15.03 15.18
C PHE A 45 -8.64 14.34 14.51
N TYR A 46 -8.92 13.71 13.38
CA TYR A 46 -7.91 13.45 12.35
C TYR A 46 -8.09 14.46 11.23
N GLU A 47 -7.03 15.19 10.91
CA GLU A 47 -7.02 16.19 9.86
C GLU A 47 -6.13 15.76 8.70
N ALA A 48 -6.58 16.07 7.49
CA ALA A 48 -5.82 15.98 6.25
C ALA A 48 -5.58 17.40 5.72
N PHE A 49 -4.46 17.60 5.03
CA PHE A 49 -4.01 18.90 4.52
C PHE A 49 -3.69 18.83 3.03
N TYR A 50 -3.69 19.97 2.35
CA TYR A 50 -3.40 20.07 0.90
C TYR A 50 -4.33 19.15 0.08
N ASP A 51 -3.82 18.44 -0.92
CA ASP A 51 -4.63 17.56 -1.77
C ASP A 51 -5.31 16.43 -0.98
N ASP A 52 -4.68 15.96 0.11
CA ASP A 52 -5.29 14.96 1.00
C ASP A 52 -6.58 15.51 1.64
N ALA A 53 -6.65 16.82 1.91
CA ALA A 53 -7.86 17.47 2.41
C ALA A 53 -8.99 17.43 1.38
N GLU A 54 -8.68 17.68 0.11
CA GLU A 54 -9.65 17.64 -0.98
C GLU A 54 -10.15 16.22 -1.23
N ILE A 55 -9.25 15.23 -1.22
CA ILE A 55 -9.59 13.81 -1.33
C ILE A 55 -10.52 13.42 -0.17
N LEU A 56 -10.18 13.78 1.07
CA LEU A 56 -11.00 13.48 2.24
C LEU A 56 -12.39 14.12 2.13
N ALA A 57 -12.45 15.41 1.82
CA ALA A 57 -13.69 16.17 1.68
C ALA A 57 -14.62 15.55 0.63
N ASN A 58 -14.10 15.23 -0.55
CA ASN A 58 -14.86 14.64 -1.65
C ASN A 58 -15.29 13.21 -1.34
N ALA A 59 -14.38 12.38 -0.84
CA ALA A 59 -14.65 10.97 -0.59
C ALA A 59 -15.63 10.73 0.56
N CYS A 60 -15.58 11.58 1.59
CA CYS A 60 -16.36 11.40 2.82
C CYS A 60 -17.49 12.42 3.00
N SER A 61 -17.65 13.35 2.05
CA SER A 61 -18.62 14.45 2.10
C SER A 61 -18.50 15.27 3.38
N VAL A 62 -17.26 15.57 3.78
CA VAL A 62 -16.94 16.43 4.91
C VAL A 62 -16.54 17.81 4.42
N THR A 63 -16.66 18.83 5.28
CA THR A 63 -16.37 20.21 4.91
C THR A 63 -14.88 20.40 4.63
N LEU A 64 -14.56 20.89 3.43
CA LEU A 64 -13.24 21.44 3.10
C LEU A 64 -13.14 22.87 3.63
N THR A 65 -12.09 23.14 4.39
CA THR A 65 -11.81 24.44 4.99
C THR A 65 -10.37 24.86 4.68
N LYS A 66 -9.88 25.92 5.33
CA LYS A 66 -8.48 26.30 5.26
C LYS A 66 -7.94 26.74 6.62
N ARG A 67 -6.67 26.43 6.88
CA ARG A 67 -5.91 26.87 8.04
C ARG A 67 -4.64 27.54 7.56
N GLN A 68 -4.47 28.84 7.86
CA GLN A 68 -3.32 29.61 7.37
C GLN A 68 -3.12 29.45 5.85
N ASP A 69 -4.23 29.54 5.10
CA ASP A 69 -4.32 29.34 3.65
C ASP A 69 -3.93 27.95 3.11
N VAL A 70 -3.70 26.97 3.98
CA VAL A 70 -3.56 25.55 3.61
C VAL A 70 -4.93 24.87 3.62
N PRO A 71 -5.36 24.20 2.53
CA PRO A 71 -6.58 23.38 2.52
C PRO A 71 -6.57 22.34 3.63
N MET A 72 -7.70 22.18 4.32
CA MET A 72 -7.82 21.31 5.48
C MET A 72 -9.22 20.70 5.57
N ALA A 73 -9.29 19.40 5.79
CA ALA A 73 -10.52 18.68 6.09
C ALA A 73 -10.26 17.74 7.27
N GLY A 74 -11.28 17.46 8.08
CA GLY A 74 -11.10 16.63 9.27
C GLY A 74 -12.32 15.79 9.61
N VAL A 75 -12.06 14.72 10.36
CA VAL A 75 -13.07 13.80 10.88
C VAL A 75 -12.90 13.61 12.39
N PRO A 76 -13.98 13.48 13.17
CA PRO A 76 -13.87 13.21 14.60
C PRO A 76 -13.17 11.88 14.88
N GLN A 77 -12.29 11.85 15.88
CA GLN A 77 -11.47 10.68 16.21
C GLN A 77 -12.31 9.42 16.46
N HIS A 78 -13.42 9.56 17.20
CA HIS A 78 -14.32 8.45 17.52
C HIS A 78 -15.07 7.90 16.30
N MET A 79 -15.14 8.67 15.20
CA MET A 79 -15.78 8.27 13.95
C MET A 79 -14.78 7.75 12.91
N LEU A 80 -13.49 7.77 13.21
CA LEU A 80 -12.43 7.33 12.29
C LEU A 80 -12.74 5.99 11.61
N PRO A 81 -13.20 4.93 12.30
CA PRO A 81 -13.45 3.64 11.65
C PRO A 81 -14.48 3.73 10.50
N THR A 82 -15.51 4.57 10.66
CA THR A 82 -16.54 4.79 9.63
C THR A 82 -15.97 5.52 8.41
N TYR A 83 -15.15 6.55 8.62
CA TYR A 83 -14.56 7.33 7.52
C TYR A 83 -13.47 6.55 6.80
N LEU A 84 -12.66 5.80 7.55
CA LEU A 84 -11.66 4.91 7.01
C LEU A 84 -12.30 3.87 6.07
N ASP A 85 -13.42 3.25 6.48
CA ASP A 85 -14.15 2.30 5.64
C ASP A 85 -14.60 2.91 4.30
N ARG A 86 -15.11 4.15 4.33
CA ARG A 86 -15.52 4.87 3.10
C ARG A 86 -14.34 5.17 2.17
N LEU A 87 -13.21 5.63 2.72
CA LEU A 87 -12.00 5.91 1.95
C LEU A 87 -11.48 4.65 1.27
N ILE A 88 -11.37 3.56 2.03
CA ILE A 88 -10.84 2.29 1.54
C ILE A 88 -11.75 1.68 0.46
N GLN A 89 -13.07 1.76 0.62
CA GLN A 89 -14.03 1.33 -0.42
C GLN A 89 -13.88 2.08 -1.74
N LYS A 90 -13.41 3.33 -1.69
CA LYS A 90 -13.11 4.14 -2.89
C LYS A 90 -11.71 3.86 -3.45
N GLY A 91 -10.99 2.86 -2.93
CA GLY A 91 -9.64 2.50 -3.37
C GLY A 91 -8.53 3.41 -2.83
N ILE A 92 -8.84 4.30 -1.88
CA ILE A 92 -7.88 5.26 -1.32
C ILE A 92 -7.10 4.56 -0.21
N MET A 93 -5.77 4.53 -0.33
CA MET A 93 -4.88 4.09 0.75
C MET A 93 -4.75 5.22 1.77
N VAL A 94 -4.76 4.87 3.06
CA VAL A 94 -4.80 5.84 4.16
C VAL A 94 -3.67 5.56 5.14
N SER A 95 -2.86 6.56 5.43
CA SER A 95 -1.84 6.53 6.48
C SER A 95 -2.35 7.27 7.71
N ILE A 96 -2.06 6.76 8.91
CA ILE A 96 -2.61 7.30 10.16
C ILE A 96 -1.47 7.63 11.12
N ALA A 97 -1.39 8.91 11.48
CA ALA A 97 -0.40 9.42 12.40
C ALA A 97 -1.02 9.74 13.76
N GLU A 98 -0.55 9.07 14.79
CA GLU A 98 -1.03 9.21 16.17
C GLU A 98 -0.06 10.05 17.01
N GLN A 99 -0.57 10.60 18.11
CA GLN A 99 0.26 11.23 19.14
C GLN A 99 0.95 10.13 19.96
N ILE A 100 2.28 10.19 20.05
CA ILE A 100 3.10 9.18 20.75
C ILE A 100 3.51 9.61 22.16
N GLU A 101 3.16 10.82 22.57
CA GLU A 101 3.39 11.35 23.91
C GLU A 101 2.12 12.02 24.45
N ASP A 102 1.98 12.09 25.78
CA ASP A 102 0.85 12.78 26.40
C ASP A 102 0.96 14.29 26.15
N PRO A 103 -0.05 14.93 25.52
CA PRO A 103 -0.08 16.36 25.28
C PRO A 103 0.18 17.23 26.52
N LYS A 104 -0.20 16.75 27.71
CA LYS A 104 0.00 17.47 28.99
C LYS A 104 1.45 17.45 29.45
N SER A 105 2.21 16.45 29.01
CA SER A 105 3.62 16.25 29.38
C SER A 105 4.61 16.76 28.32
N ALA A 106 4.10 17.04 27.11
CA ALA A 106 4.91 17.44 25.97
C ALA A 106 5.58 18.80 26.21
N LYS A 107 6.90 18.87 25.94
CA LYS A 107 7.64 20.13 25.87
C LYS A 107 7.69 20.59 24.42
N GLY A 108 6.85 21.56 24.07
CA GLY A 108 6.72 22.05 22.70
C GLY A 108 5.58 21.37 21.96
N ILE A 109 5.77 21.06 20.67
CA ILE A 109 4.75 20.37 19.88
C ILE A 109 4.70 18.88 20.22
N VAL A 110 3.50 18.36 20.45
CA VAL A 110 3.26 16.92 20.68
C VAL A 110 3.83 16.11 19.52
N LYS A 111 4.70 15.15 19.83
CA LYS A 111 5.27 14.21 18.86
C LYS A 111 4.22 13.28 18.27
N ARG A 112 4.37 13.01 16.98
CA ARG A 112 3.55 12.04 16.26
C ARG A 112 4.42 11.09 15.49
N ALA A 113 3.87 9.90 15.26
CA ALA A 113 4.47 8.91 14.38
C ALA A 113 3.38 8.26 13.54
N LEU A 114 3.76 7.82 12.34
CA LEU A 114 2.95 6.92 11.54
C LEU A 114 2.78 5.61 12.31
N THR A 115 1.54 5.25 12.64
CA THR A 115 1.25 4.01 13.39
C THR A 115 0.66 2.92 12.53
N ARG A 116 -0.03 3.27 11.44
CA ARG A 116 -0.60 2.30 10.51
C ARG A 116 -0.79 2.88 9.12
N VAL A 117 -0.76 1.98 8.13
CA VAL A 117 -1.11 2.25 6.73
C VAL A 117 -2.12 1.22 6.30
N GLU A 118 -3.28 1.68 5.89
CA GLU A 118 -4.45 0.89 5.54
C GLU A 118 -4.69 0.99 4.04
N SER A 119 -4.83 -0.16 3.38
CA SER A 119 -5.06 -0.26 1.95
C SER A 119 -6.29 -1.11 1.65
N PRO A 120 -6.84 -1.06 0.42
CA PRO A 120 -7.98 -1.90 0.02
C PRO A 120 -7.82 -3.39 0.27
N ALA A 121 -6.59 -3.92 0.21
CA ALA A 121 -6.35 -5.31 0.56
C ALA A 121 -6.10 -5.53 2.07
N THR A 122 -5.40 -4.61 2.74
CA THR A 122 -4.95 -4.80 4.14
C THR A 122 -5.97 -4.41 5.20
N TYR A 123 -6.95 -3.58 4.83
CA TYR A 123 -7.99 -3.13 5.74
C TYR A 123 -9.03 -4.22 6.02
N ALA A 124 -9.17 -4.59 7.30
CA ALA A 124 -10.12 -5.63 7.74
C ALA A 124 -11.58 -5.14 7.84
N GLY A 125 -11.86 -3.84 7.70
CA GLY A 125 -13.21 -3.29 7.84
C GLY A 125 -13.62 -3.02 9.29
N PHE A 126 -14.53 -2.06 9.48
CA PHE A 126 -15.18 -1.78 10.77
C PHE A 126 -16.68 -2.12 10.75
N VAL A 127 -17.36 -1.81 9.65
CA VAL A 127 -18.71 -2.30 9.41
C VAL A 127 -18.60 -3.79 9.11
N GLU A 128 -19.48 -4.62 9.67
CA GLU A 128 -19.67 -6.03 9.29
C GLU A 128 -20.02 -6.16 7.81
N GLN A 129 -19.05 -5.90 6.93
CA GLN A 129 -19.13 -6.27 5.54
C GLN A 129 -18.89 -7.75 5.50
N LYS A 130 -20.01 -8.47 5.60
CA LYS A 130 -20.23 -9.87 5.21
C LYS A 130 -18.94 -10.66 5.04
N VAL A 131 -18.76 -11.58 5.98
CA VAL A 131 -17.81 -12.70 6.14
C VAL A 131 -17.54 -13.56 4.87
N THR A 132 -17.87 -13.09 3.67
CA THR A 132 -17.81 -13.85 2.42
C THR A 132 -16.97 -13.23 1.31
N ARG A 133 -16.42 -12.01 1.46
CA ARG A 133 -15.53 -11.43 0.45
C ARG A 133 -14.06 -11.62 0.83
N LYS A 134 -13.35 -12.44 0.04
CA LYS A 134 -11.90 -12.61 0.14
C LYS A 134 -11.20 -11.29 -0.18
N ASN A 135 -10.30 -10.85 0.68
CA ASN A 135 -9.50 -9.64 0.49
C ASN A 135 -8.14 -10.02 -0.09
N TYR A 136 -8.13 -10.36 -1.38
CA TYR A 136 -6.87 -10.74 -2.02
C TYR A 136 -6.00 -9.51 -2.31
N PHE A 137 -4.74 -9.61 -1.90
CA PHE A 137 -3.64 -8.78 -2.40
C PHE A 137 -2.87 -9.60 -3.43
N ALA A 138 -2.78 -9.11 -4.65
CA ALA A 138 -2.02 -9.72 -5.72
C ALA A 138 -0.69 -8.99 -5.95
N SER A 139 0.30 -9.70 -6.50
CA SER A 139 1.46 -9.12 -7.17
C SER A 139 1.68 -9.82 -8.51
N ILE A 140 2.05 -9.06 -9.53
CA ILE A 140 2.38 -9.59 -10.85
C ILE A 140 3.80 -9.25 -11.28
N CYS A 141 4.43 -10.19 -11.97
CA CYS A 141 5.68 -9.98 -12.68
C CYS A 141 5.58 -10.62 -14.07
N GLN A 142 6.07 -9.93 -15.08
CA GLN A 142 6.08 -10.41 -16.46
C GLN A 142 7.51 -10.67 -16.91
N LEU A 143 7.73 -11.83 -17.53
CA LEU A 143 8.97 -12.16 -18.23
C LEU A 143 8.64 -12.67 -19.63
N LYS A 144 8.91 -11.84 -20.65
CA LYS A 144 8.47 -12.09 -22.04
C LYS A 144 6.95 -12.30 -22.07
N THR A 145 6.48 -13.48 -22.46
CA THR A 145 5.05 -13.83 -22.51
C THR A 145 4.54 -14.42 -21.20
N HIS A 146 5.42 -14.88 -20.32
CA HIS A 146 5.05 -15.58 -19.10
C HIS A 146 4.77 -14.59 -17.97
N PHE A 147 3.81 -14.92 -17.12
CA PHE A 147 3.45 -14.16 -15.95
C PHE A 147 3.62 -15.01 -14.69
N GLY A 148 4.21 -14.38 -13.68
CA GLY A 148 4.09 -14.81 -12.30
C GLY A 148 3.00 -13.99 -11.63
N LEU A 149 2.06 -14.66 -10.98
CA LEU A 149 1.04 -14.02 -10.16
C LEU A 149 1.09 -14.63 -8.76
N ALA A 150 1.35 -13.80 -7.75
CA ALA A 150 1.22 -14.19 -6.35
C ALA A 150 -0.04 -13.55 -5.77
N LEU A 151 -0.79 -14.31 -4.99
CA LEU A 151 -2.03 -13.88 -4.34
C LEU A 151 -1.98 -14.30 -2.88
N ILE A 152 -2.38 -13.40 -1.99
CA ILE A 152 -2.63 -13.72 -0.59
C ILE A 152 -4.03 -13.28 -0.19
N ASP A 153 -4.80 -14.19 0.38
CA ASP A 153 -6.03 -13.83 1.09
C ASP A 153 -5.67 -13.39 2.51
N LEU A 154 -5.73 -12.09 2.77
CA LEU A 154 -5.31 -11.55 4.06
C LEU A 154 -6.22 -11.97 5.23
N SER A 155 -7.43 -12.44 4.93
CA SER A 155 -8.35 -12.97 5.95
C SER A 155 -7.97 -14.36 6.43
N THR A 156 -7.41 -15.19 5.54
CA THR A 156 -7.03 -16.59 5.85
C THR A 156 -5.52 -16.80 5.90
N GLN A 157 -4.75 -15.78 5.48
CA GLN A 157 -3.31 -15.82 5.26
C GLN A 157 -2.85 -16.94 4.31
N ASN A 158 -3.75 -17.44 3.47
CA ASN A 158 -3.42 -18.41 2.44
C ASN A 158 -2.83 -17.71 1.23
N ALA A 159 -1.63 -18.13 0.85
CA ALA A 159 -0.95 -17.64 -0.34
C ALA A 159 -0.99 -18.69 -1.45
N THR A 160 -1.41 -18.26 -2.64
CA THR A 160 -1.40 -19.06 -3.86
C THR A 160 -0.57 -18.34 -4.92
N VAL A 161 0.30 -19.08 -5.59
CA VAL A 161 1.18 -18.56 -6.63
C VAL A 161 0.96 -19.30 -7.93
N PHE A 162 0.94 -18.54 -9.01
CA PHE A 162 0.61 -19.01 -10.34
C PHE A 162 1.79 -18.76 -11.28
N GLU A 163 2.10 -19.78 -12.05
CA GLU A 163 2.88 -19.66 -13.27
C GLU A 163 1.91 -19.72 -14.45
N LEU A 164 1.96 -18.70 -15.30
CA LEU A 164 1.00 -18.47 -16.36
C LEU A 164 1.74 -18.25 -17.68
N GLU A 165 1.34 -18.94 -18.74
CA GLU A 165 2.03 -18.88 -20.03
C GLU A 165 1.79 -17.58 -20.81
N ASN A 166 0.64 -16.93 -20.57
CA ASN A 166 0.17 -15.81 -21.37
C ASN A 166 -0.79 -14.88 -20.62
N GLN A 167 -1.15 -13.78 -21.28
CA GLN A 167 -2.03 -12.73 -20.78
C GLN A 167 -3.47 -13.21 -20.53
N SER A 168 -4.01 -14.12 -21.34
CA SER A 168 -5.36 -14.64 -21.17
C SER A 168 -5.47 -15.38 -19.84
N SER A 169 -4.53 -16.26 -19.55
CA SER A 169 -4.49 -17.02 -18.29
C SER A 169 -4.37 -16.09 -17.07
N LEU A 170 -3.66 -14.96 -17.18
CA LEU A 170 -3.63 -13.93 -16.13
C LEU A 170 -5.01 -13.31 -15.90
N LEU A 171 -5.68 -12.88 -16.97
CA LEU A 171 -7.00 -12.24 -16.87
C LEU A 171 -8.03 -13.20 -16.28
N ASP A 172 -8.01 -14.48 -16.66
CA ASP A 172 -8.91 -15.50 -16.12
C ASP A 172 -8.77 -15.65 -14.60
N ILE A 173 -7.55 -15.68 -14.09
CA ILE A 173 -7.32 -15.74 -12.63
C ILE A 173 -7.74 -14.44 -11.95
N LEU A 174 -7.49 -13.27 -12.55
CA LEU A 174 -7.97 -12.00 -11.99
C LEU A 174 -9.50 -11.92 -11.94
N ILE A 175 -10.20 -12.46 -12.95
CA ILE A 175 -11.67 -12.57 -12.96
C ILE A 175 -12.16 -13.49 -11.85
N GLN A 176 -11.51 -14.63 -11.66
CA GLN A 176 -11.89 -15.63 -10.67
C GLN A 176 -11.62 -15.15 -9.24
N LYS A 177 -10.47 -14.50 -9.00
CA LYS A 177 -10.01 -14.15 -7.65
C LYS A 177 -10.44 -12.75 -7.23
N GLN A 178 -10.64 -11.82 -8.17
CA GLN A 178 -11.05 -10.43 -7.93
C GLN A 178 -10.22 -9.73 -6.83
N PRO A 179 -8.89 -9.61 -6.99
CA PRO A 179 -8.07 -8.95 -5.99
C PRO A 179 -8.48 -7.49 -5.82
N ARG A 180 -8.40 -7.00 -4.57
CA ARG A 180 -8.72 -5.59 -4.25
C ARG A 180 -7.53 -4.67 -4.50
N GLU A 181 -6.33 -5.24 -4.52
CA GLU A 181 -5.09 -4.53 -4.73
C GLU A 181 -4.12 -5.40 -5.53
N LEU A 182 -3.38 -4.74 -6.42
CA LEU A 182 -2.40 -5.36 -7.29
C LEU A 182 -1.08 -4.58 -7.20
N LEU A 183 -0.05 -5.25 -6.70
CA LEU A 183 1.31 -4.76 -6.60
C LEU A 183 2.06 -4.97 -7.92
N ILE A 184 2.59 -3.89 -8.48
CA ILE A 184 3.40 -3.89 -9.70
C ILE A 184 4.75 -3.21 -9.48
N GLU A 185 5.75 -3.56 -10.28
CA GLU A 185 6.99 -2.79 -10.37
C GLU A 185 6.68 -1.39 -10.92
N SER A 186 7.26 -0.31 -10.39
CA SER A 186 7.07 1.05 -10.95
C SER A 186 7.39 1.14 -12.44
N LYS A 187 8.35 0.34 -12.93
CA LYS A 187 8.75 0.28 -14.35
C LYS A 187 7.92 -0.69 -15.19
N PHE A 188 6.92 -1.35 -14.60
CA PHE A 188 6.05 -2.29 -15.31
C PHE A 188 5.30 -1.59 -16.45
N GLU A 189 4.86 -0.35 -16.22
CA GLU A 189 4.19 0.51 -17.20
C GLU A 189 5.04 0.80 -18.44
N GLU A 190 6.34 1.02 -18.25
CA GLU A 190 7.28 1.31 -19.33
C GLU A 190 7.49 0.10 -20.27
N ARG A 191 7.28 -1.13 -19.76
CA ARG A 191 7.54 -2.38 -20.50
C ARG A 191 6.27 -3.02 -21.08
N GLY A 192 5.08 -2.64 -20.61
CA GLY A 192 3.83 -3.31 -20.95
C GLY A 192 2.58 -2.51 -20.61
N SER A 193 2.42 -1.31 -21.18
CA SER A 193 1.27 -0.44 -20.90
C SER A 193 -0.08 -1.10 -21.22
N ALA A 194 -0.15 -1.91 -22.28
CA ALA A 194 -1.42 -2.48 -22.77
C ALA A 194 -2.11 -3.42 -21.77
N ILE A 195 -1.36 -4.29 -21.07
CA ILE A 195 -1.95 -5.21 -20.07
C ILE A 195 -2.39 -4.44 -18.82
N LEU A 196 -1.61 -3.45 -18.38
CA LEU A 196 -2.03 -2.66 -17.22
C LEU A 196 -3.28 -1.83 -17.53
N GLU A 197 -3.34 -1.22 -18.73
CA GLU A 197 -4.52 -0.50 -19.21
C GLU A 197 -5.75 -1.41 -19.30
N GLU A 198 -5.58 -2.66 -19.72
CA GLU A 198 -6.66 -3.66 -19.75
C GLU A 198 -7.12 -4.02 -18.33
N ILE A 199 -6.17 -4.23 -17.40
CA ILE A 199 -6.50 -4.51 -16.00
C ILE A 199 -7.27 -3.33 -15.39
N GLN A 200 -6.80 -2.10 -15.60
CA GLN A 200 -7.44 -0.89 -15.07
C GLN A 200 -8.85 -0.65 -15.65
N ARG A 201 -9.09 -1.06 -16.91
CA ARG A 201 -10.42 -0.95 -17.55
C ARG A 201 -11.39 -2.02 -17.07
N ASN A 202 -10.93 -3.25 -16.86
CA ASN A 202 -11.80 -4.40 -16.60
C ASN A 202 -11.99 -4.71 -15.11
N PHE A 203 -11.10 -4.23 -14.23
CA PHE A 203 -11.13 -4.56 -12.80
C PHE A 203 -11.16 -3.31 -11.92
N SER A 204 -12.07 -3.31 -10.95
CA SER A 204 -12.11 -2.31 -9.89
C SER A 204 -11.14 -2.69 -8.76
N LEU A 205 -9.85 -2.48 -8.99
CA LEU A 205 -8.77 -2.75 -8.03
C LEU A 205 -7.81 -1.58 -7.89
N ARG A 206 -7.12 -1.48 -6.76
CA ARG A 206 -6.04 -0.50 -6.57
C ARG A 206 -4.75 -1.02 -7.18
N ILE A 207 -4.08 -0.20 -7.98
CA ILE A 207 -2.71 -0.46 -8.40
C ILE A 207 -1.74 0.16 -7.39
N THR A 208 -0.84 -0.66 -6.87
CA THR A 208 0.22 -0.27 -5.94
C THR A 208 1.55 -0.40 -6.64
N ARG A 209 2.32 0.69 -6.68
CA ARG A 209 3.60 0.73 -7.38
C ARG A 209 4.73 0.55 -6.38
N ALA A 210 5.48 -0.53 -6.51
CA ALA A 210 6.63 -0.83 -5.68
C ALA A 210 7.94 -0.57 -6.44
N ARG A 211 8.96 -0.14 -5.69
CA ARG A 211 10.31 0.05 -6.20
C ARG A 211 10.87 -1.25 -6.78
N SER A 212 11.72 -1.15 -7.79
CA SER A 212 12.27 -2.32 -8.50
C SER A 212 12.97 -3.35 -7.61
N HIS A 213 13.53 -2.96 -6.47
CA HIS A 213 14.25 -3.91 -5.60
C HIS A 213 13.38 -5.07 -5.09
N TYR A 214 12.06 -4.86 -4.93
CA TYR A 214 11.11 -5.91 -4.56
C TYR A 214 10.96 -7.00 -5.64
N PHE A 215 11.16 -6.63 -6.91
CA PHE A 215 10.98 -7.50 -8.08
C PHE A 215 12.30 -7.99 -8.69
N GLN A 216 13.45 -7.54 -8.16
CA GLN A 216 14.77 -7.98 -8.62
C GLN A 216 15.01 -9.45 -8.26
N HIS A 217 15.39 -10.25 -9.26
CA HIS A 217 15.45 -11.70 -9.12
C HIS A 217 16.38 -12.18 -7.99
N ASP A 218 17.59 -11.65 -7.92
CA ASP A 218 18.56 -12.08 -6.90
C ASP A 218 18.07 -11.75 -5.48
N ASN A 219 17.44 -10.58 -5.29
CA ASN A 219 16.82 -10.20 -4.02
C ASN A 219 15.63 -11.10 -3.71
N ALA A 220 14.81 -11.41 -4.71
CA ALA A 220 13.63 -12.24 -4.58
C ALA A 220 14.01 -13.66 -4.12
N VAL A 221 15.01 -14.27 -4.75
CA VAL A 221 15.54 -15.58 -4.35
C VAL A 221 16.06 -15.52 -2.91
N ARG A 222 16.94 -14.57 -2.59
CA ARG A 222 17.49 -14.44 -1.23
C ARG A 222 16.40 -14.26 -0.17
N PHE A 223 15.43 -13.40 -0.44
CA PHE A 223 14.31 -13.15 0.46
C PHE A 223 13.50 -14.42 0.71
N LEU A 224 13.13 -15.18 -0.33
CA LEU A 224 12.32 -16.39 -0.17
C LEU A 224 13.10 -17.49 0.58
N LEU A 225 14.40 -17.66 0.30
CA LEU A 225 15.23 -18.63 1.02
C LEU A 225 15.26 -18.32 2.54
N ASP A 226 15.48 -17.06 2.90
CA ASP A 226 15.46 -16.60 4.30
C ASP A 226 14.08 -16.73 4.93
N HIS A 227 13.04 -16.24 4.24
CA HIS A 227 11.66 -16.22 4.72
C HIS A 227 11.11 -17.61 5.03
N PHE A 228 11.42 -18.61 4.18
CA PHE A 228 10.97 -20.00 4.37
C PHE A 228 11.99 -20.87 5.12
N GLY A 229 13.21 -20.38 5.38
CA GLY A 229 14.27 -21.14 6.06
C GLY A 229 14.77 -22.34 5.25
N ILE A 230 14.87 -22.20 3.93
CA ILE A 230 15.24 -23.27 3.00
C ILE A 230 16.53 -22.92 2.24
N LEU A 231 17.23 -23.94 1.73
CA LEU A 231 18.49 -23.75 0.99
C LEU A 231 18.30 -23.55 -0.51
N GLN A 232 17.19 -24.07 -1.07
CA GLN A 232 16.87 -24.03 -2.49
C GLN A 232 15.35 -23.91 -2.68
N LEU A 233 14.92 -23.32 -3.79
CA LEU A 233 13.51 -23.07 -4.10
C LEU A 233 12.76 -24.30 -4.62
N ASP A 234 13.46 -25.41 -4.90
CA ASP A 234 12.89 -26.69 -5.31
C ASP A 234 11.87 -27.21 -4.30
N GLY A 235 12.14 -27.04 -2.99
CA GLY A 235 11.22 -27.44 -1.92
C GLY A 235 9.91 -26.66 -1.89
N LEU A 236 9.85 -25.50 -2.55
CA LEU A 236 8.61 -24.75 -2.76
C LEU A 236 7.95 -25.08 -4.09
N GLY A 237 8.67 -25.68 -5.05
CA GLY A 237 8.21 -25.87 -6.43
C GLY A 237 8.38 -24.63 -7.33
N LEU A 238 9.26 -23.70 -6.94
CA LEU A 238 9.52 -22.45 -7.67
C LEU A 238 10.76 -22.46 -8.57
N ASN A 239 11.57 -23.53 -8.53
CA ASN A 239 12.83 -23.57 -9.26
C ASN A 239 12.64 -23.32 -10.78
N GLY A 240 13.44 -22.42 -11.35
CA GLY A 240 13.35 -21.99 -12.75
C GLY A 240 12.20 -21.02 -13.08
N LYS A 241 11.23 -20.82 -12.18
CA LYS A 241 10.02 -20.01 -12.41
C LYS A 241 10.27 -18.53 -12.10
N ILE A 242 11.16 -17.87 -12.85
CA ILE A 242 11.67 -16.52 -12.56
C ILE A 242 10.55 -15.50 -12.30
N ALA A 243 9.53 -15.44 -13.17
CA ALA A 243 8.43 -14.49 -13.00
C ALA A 243 7.63 -14.77 -11.71
N THR A 244 7.32 -16.03 -11.43
CA THR A 244 6.61 -16.45 -10.21
C THR A 244 7.42 -16.20 -8.94
N ILE A 245 8.73 -16.46 -8.97
CA ILE A 245 9.66 -16.12 -7.87
C ILE A 245 9.58 -14.63 -7.56
N ASN A 246 9.72 -13.79 -8.59
CA ASN A 246 9.79 -12.34 -8.41
C ASN A 246 8.45 -11.77 -7.90
N ALA A 247 7.32 -12.22 -8.44
CA ALA A 247 6.00 -11.81 -7.97
C ALA A 247 5.73 -12.24 -6.51
N THR A 248 6.13 -13.48 -6.16
CA THR A 248 5.95 -14.03 -4.81
C THR A 248 6.79 -13.27 -3.79
N ALA A 249 8.07 -13.06 -4.09
CA ALA A 249 8.95 -12.33 -3.20
C ALA A 249 8.49 -10.88 -3.05
N ALA A 250 8.12 -10.21 -4.15
CA ALA A 250 7.63 -8.84 -4.11
C ALA A 250 6.42 -8.69 -3.20
N LEU A 251 5.42 -9.57 -3.32
CA LEU A 251 4.23 -9.54 -2.46
C LEU A 251 4.59 -9.69 -0.98
N LEU A 252 5.35 -10.73 -0.65
CA LEU A 252 5.67 -11.07 0.73
C LEU A 252 6.60 -10.05 1.40
N SER A 253 7.63 -9.59 0.69
CA SER A 253 8.55 -8.57 1.19
C SER A 253 7.87 -7.21 1.33
N TYR A 254 7.03 -6.81 0.36
CA TYR A 254 6.25 -5.58 0.46
C TYR A 254 5.32 -5.60 1.68
N LEU A 255 4.63 -6.72 1.91
CA LEU A 255 3.78 -6.89 3.09
C LEU A 255 4.60 -6.83 4.38
N LYS A 256 5.76 -7.50 4.44
CA LYS A 256 6.66 -7.46 5.61
C LYS A 256 7.08 -6.03 5.97
N ASP A 257 7.37 -5.21 4.95
CA ASP A 257 7.88 -3.85 5.16
C ASP A 257 6.78 -2.83 5.49
N HIS A 258 5.53 -3.07 5.06
CA HIS A 258 4.44 -2.10 5.16
C HIS A 258 3.30 -2.51 6.10
N GLN A 259 3.28 -3.74 6.61
CA GLN A 259 2.20 -4.26 7.45
C GLN A 259 2.75 -4.94 8.69
N GLN A 260 2.42 -4.41 9.86
CA GLN A 260 2.94 -4.92 11.14
C GLN A 260 2.17 -6.10 11.73
N ASN A 261 0.94 -6.36 11.25
CA ASN A 261 0.03 -7.35 11.83
C ASN A 261 -0.13 -8.63 10.98
N ILE A 262 0.72 -8.83 9.98
CA ILE A 262 0.68 -10.03 9.14
C ILE A 262 1.75 -10.99 9.61
N GLU A 263 1.32 -12.17 10.06
CA GLU A 263 2.26 -13.24 10.40
C GLU A 263 3.02 -13.70 9.15
N PRO A 264 4.29 -14.09 9.27
CA PRO A 264 5.06 -14.55 8.12
C PRO A 264 4.39 -15.77 7.47
N ILE A 265 4.06 -15.66 6.19
CA ILE A 265 3.44 -16.73 5.42
C ILE A 265 4.38 -17.92 5.30
N ARG A 266 3.97 -19.09 5.82
CA ARG A 266 4.83 -20.28 5.86
C ARG A 266 4.49 -21.34 4.80
N VAL A 267 3.33 -21.24 4.17
CA VAL A 267 2.86 -22.22 3.17
C VAL A 267 2.46 -21.49 1.90
N LEU A 268 2.95 -22.00 0.77
CA LEU A 268 2.57 -21.56 -0.57
C LEU A 268 1.87 -22.71 -1.28
N GLN A 269 0.72 -22.42 -1.89
CA GLN A 269 0.10 -23.32 -2.86
C GLN A 269 0.52 -22.89 -4.26
N ILE A 270 1.16 -23.79 -5.01
CA ILE A 270 1.55 -23.53 -6.41
C ILE A 270 0.52 -24.10 -7.35
N GLU A 271 0.06 -23.27 -8.28
CA GLU A 271 -0.76 -23.67 -9.41
C GLU A 271 -0.04 -23.30 -10.72
N THR A 272 -0.14 -24.16 -11.72
CA THR A 272 0.44 -23.91 -13.05
C THR A 272 -0.70 -24.00 -14.05
N LEU A 273 -0.93 -22.92 -14.78
CA LEU A 273 -1.89 -22.92 -15.88
C LEU A 273 -1.13 -22.74 -17.19
N THR A 274 -1.19 -23.78 -17.99
CA THR A 274 -0.78 -23.82 -19.39
C THR A 274 -1.86 -23.21 -20.26
#